data_AF-A0A5C5ZDQ4-F1
#
_entry.id   AF-A0A5C5ZDQ4-F1
#
_cell.length_a   1.000
_cell.length_b   1.000
_cell.length_c   1.000
_cell.angle_alpha   90.00
_cell.angle_beta   90.00
_cell.angle_gamma   90.00
#
_symmetry.space_group_name_H-M   'P 1'
#
loop_
_entity.id
_entity.type
_entity.pdbx_description
1 polymer ?
#
loop_
_entity_poly.entity_id
_entity_poly.type
_entity_poly.pdbx_seq_one_letter_code
_entity_poly.pdbx_strand_id
1 'polypeptide(L)'
;MLRHWKKVLSGLMLIFTVWIAFQLAPISTPIVVSRETTYLTEPLAEDGLPDYSGALLAELREGVTPENNGGIQYLQAMWPAGLEPEDQQVICDELGMAVPETNGMVSPEASDELRVSVAATLLPQAEPDAPWESQEQADQRAERLITQLSHQPWTADDAPLVAEHIEQHSAEYGLLHEGLAKPKFYIPSPSLLVAPDETWIAMLLPTVQNSRDATRCLAARANLRTGEGDLEGAWSDLRAMYALSARLKSTTLVEELVSIAIEGVANRLIVHLLNHPELSRELAQQILDDLSTWPQRDGMLHAIDKGERQMFITSVLSMARIRGALEMQDLGADFKLPPAAATRVNWNATLRFAAPWYDRLVEAASMEDWEARTKAIDLWSTELMAMSDEVATLSTAVSILSRSGRGHSIGKIMTLLMLPAVESVFTAEDRRNVERKLMPIAAALALYRVEHGGYPESLDALTPGLLPETPTDLFHHAPFAYRRTGRGYLLYSLGPNGWDDGGSHELNDVFRGYAVRTDTDQEDQTIRALLDTPPEVSAGVDPEVSLDYLIPTGADDHAIRMPPVVFPLPQPAGS
;
A
#
# COMPACT_ATOMS: atom_id res chain seq x y z
N MET A 1 45.16 -33.39 51.48
CA MET A 1 44.37 -33.18 50.24
C MET A 1 43.01 -32.52 50.47
N LEU A 2 42.14 -33.03 51.38
CA LEU A 2 40.79 -32.47 51.59
C LEU A 2 40.74 -30.96 51.87
N ARG A 3 41.69 -30.43 52.67
CA ARG A 3 41.73 -29.01 53.05
C ARG A 3 42.11 -28.07 51.90
N HIS A 4 42.81 -28.61 50.89
CA HIS A 4 43.19 -27.88 49.68
C HIS A 4 42.02 -27.85 48.69
N TRP A 5 41.35 -28.98 48.50
CA TRP A 5 40.13 -29.09 47.70
C TRP A 5 38.98 -28.23 48.23
N LYS A 6 38.80 -28.13 49.55
CA LYS A 6 37.81 -27.20 50.14
C LYS A 6 38.09 -25.74 49.81
N LYS A 7 39.37 -25.31 49.81
CA LYS A 7 39.75 -23.94 49.44
C LYS A 7 39.53 -23.65 47.95
N VAL A 8 39.81 -24.63 47.08
CA VAL A 8 39.56 -24.52 45.64
C VAL A 8 38.06 -24.47 45.35
N LEU A 9 37.25 -25.32 45.98
CA LEU A 9 35.79 -25.30 45.83
C LEU A 9 35.17 -24.00 46.34
N SER A 10 35.61 -23.49 47.50
CA SER A 10 35.15 -22.20 48.02
C SER A 10 35.58 -21.03 47.14
N GLY A 11 36.78 -21.08 46.54
CA GLY A 11 37.24 -20.08 45.58
C GLY A 11 36.41 -20.08 44.29
N LEU A 12 36.12 -21.26 43.73
CA LEU A 12 35.25 -21.41 42.56
C LEU A 12 33.81 -20.97 42.87
N MET A 13 33.29 -21.28 44.05
CA MET A 13 31.95 -20.86 44.49
C MET A 13 31.87 -19.34 44.67
N LEU A 14 32.93 -18.70 45.21
CA LEU A 14 33.02 -17.24 45.32
C LEU A 14 33.13 -16.57 43.95
N ILE A 15 33.96 -17.10 43.04
CA ILE A 15 34.06 -16.61 41.65
C ILE A 15 32.71 -16.74 40.95
N PHE A 16 32.03 -17.88 41.12
CA PHE A 16 30.70 -18.12 40.57
C PHE A 16 29.66 -17.18 41.18
N THR A 17 29.72 -16.90 42.48
CA THR A 17 28.81 -15.97 43.17
C THR A 17 29.08 -14.52 42.77
N VAL A 18 30.34 -14.12 42.60
CA VAL A 18 30.71 -12.78 42.10
C VAL A 18 30.33 -12.64 40.63
N TRP A 19 30.52 -13.69 39.81
CA TRP A 19 30.10 -13.70 38.42
C TRP A 19 28.57 -13.62 38.30
N ILE A 20 27.82 -14.40 39.10
CA ILE A 20 26.37 -14.28 39.22
C ILE A 20 25.99 -12.88 39.70
N ALA A 21 26.61 -12.36 40.76
CA ALA A 21 26.33 -11.02 41.28
C ALA A 21 26.64 -9.92 40.25
N PHE A 22 27.67 -10.08 39.42
CA PHE A 22 27.99 -9.19 38.31
C PHE A 22 26.95 -9.29 37.18
N GLN A 23 26.54 -10.50 36.78
CA GLN A 23 25.43 -10.68 35.85
C GLN A 23 24.10 -10.12 36.40
N LEU A 24 23.94 -10.13 37.74
CA LEU A 24 22.79 -9.63 38.49
C LEU A 24 22.90 -8.16 38.98
N ALA A 25 24.02 -7.46 38.77
CA ALA A 25 24.15 -6.06 39.21
C ALA A 25 23.19 -5.16 38.39
N PRO A 26 22.53 -4.16 38.99
CA PRO A 26 21.70 -3.23 38.23
C PRO A 26 22.61 -2.29 37.44
N ILE A 27 22.34 -2.10 36.16
CA ILE A 27 22.71 -0.98 35.26
C ILE A 27 22.71 -1.58 33.84
N SER A 28 21.62 -1.33 33.10
CA SER A 28 21.69 -1.34 31.64
C SER A 28 22.79 -0.37 31.23
N THR A 29 23.74 -0.82 30.40
CA THR A 29 24.76 0.08 29.88
C THR A 29 24.07 1.22 29.12
N PRO A 30 24.54 2.47 29.23
CA PRO A 30 24.06 3.56 28.37
C PRO A 30 24.09 3.12 26.91
N ILE A 31 23.10 3.55 26.13
CA ILE A 31 23.11 3.33 24.69
C ILE A 31 24.32 4.09 24.12
N VAL A 32 25.10 3.39 23.31
CA VAL A 32 26.19 3.99 22.55
C VAL A 32 25.56 4.62 21.33
N VAL A 33 25.78 5.91 21.09
CA VAL A 33 25.34 6.58 19.86
C VAL A 33 26.37 6.30 18.77
N SER A 34 25.96 5.57 17.74
CA SER A 34 26.82 5.19 16.61
C SER A 34 25.99 4.64 15.46
N ARG A 35 26.59 4.53 14.28
CA ARG A 35 25.93 3.91 13.12
C ARG A 35 25.46 2.48 13.37
N GLU A 36 26.21 1.70 14.16
CA GLU A 36 25.90 0.29 14.45
C GLU A 36 24.78 0.08 15.47
N THR A 37 24.40 1.13 16.21
CA THR A 37 23.45 1.05 17.32
C THR A 37 22.24 1.93 17.09
N THR A 38 22.45 3.21 16.84
CA THR A 38 21.39 4.20 16.67
C THR A 38 21.19 4.59 15.22
N TYR A 39 22.09 4.20 14.31
CA TYR A 39 22.05 4.54 12.88
C TYR A 39 22.17 6.05 12.59
N LEU A 40 21.28 6.89 13.14
CA LEU A 40 21.46 8.32 13.30
C LEU A 40 22.41 8.61 14.46
N THR A 41 23.17 9.69 14.32
CA THR A 41 24.10 10.18 15.36
C THR A 41 23.86 11.63 15.75
N GLU A 42 23.16 12.38 14.91
CA GLU A 42 22.68 13.75 15.13
C GLU A 42 21.37 13.94 14.34
N PRO A 43 20.53 14.92 14.74
CA PRO A 43 20.60 15.74 15.95
C PRO A 43 20.38 14.91 17.23
N LEU A 44 20.88 15.39 18.37
CA LEU A 44 20.71 14.75 19.69
C LEU A 44 19.65 15.49 20.53
N ALA A 45 18.81 14.73 21.22
CA ALA A 45 17.88 15.23 22.24
C ALA A 45 18.62 15.52 23.57
N GLU A 46 17.91 16.09 24.54
CA GLU A 46 18.47 16.44 25.86
C GLU A 46 19.04 15.24 26.63
N ASP A 47 18.52 14.03 26.37
CA ASP A 47 18.98 12.80 26.99
C ASP A 47 20.26 12.23 26.34
N GLY A 48 20.77 12.87 25.29
CA GLY A 48 21.97 12.49 24.55
C GLY A 48 21.76 11.36 23.54
N LEU A 49 20.53 10.92 23.29
CA LEU A 49 20.17 10.02 22.19
C LEU A 49 19.74 10.82 20.96
N PRO A 50 19.76 10.22 19.74
CA PRO A 50 19.27 10.91 18.56
C PRO A 50 17.79 11.28 18.65
N ASP A 51 17.47 12.49 18.22
CA ASP A 51 16.10 13.00 18.10
C ASP A 51 15.52 12.57 16.75
N TYR A 52 15.03 11.32 16.66
CA TYR A 52 14.49 10.77 15.42
C TYR A 52 13.27 11.55 14.93
N SER A 53 12.33 11.84 15.83
CA SER A 53 11.09 12.53 15.49
C SER A 53 11.36 13.97 15.02
N GLY A 54 12.24 14.70 15.72
CA GLY A 54 12.67 16.03 15.30
C GLY A 54 13.47 16.02 14.00
N ALA A 55 14.33 15.01 13.78
CA ALA A 55 15.07 14.85 12.52
C ALA A 55 14.13 14.61 11.34
N LEU A 56 13.17 13.68 11.49
CA LEU A 56 12.16 13.41 10.46
C LEU A 56 11.31 14.65 10.20
N LEU A 57 10.83 15.32 11.26
CA LEU A 57 10.01 16.53 11.13
C LEU A 57 10.76 17.65 10.39
N ALA A 58 12.04 17.87 10.71
CA ALA A 58 12.87 18.87 10.05
C ALA A 58 13.04 18.59 8.55
N GLU A 59 13.26 17.33 8.18
CA GLU A 59 13.33 16.91 6.78
C GLU A 59 11.98 17.06 6.07
N LEU A 60 10.88 16.67 6.72
CA LEU A 60 9.55 16.79 6.16
C LEU A 60 9.17 18.25 5.90
N ARG A 61 9.61 19.17 6.78
CA ARG A 61 9.38 20.62 6.72
C ARG A 61 10.31 21.34 5.73
N GLU A 62 11.32 20.67 5.17
CA GLU A 62 12.34 21.34 4.37
C GLU A 62 11.77 22.07 3.14
N GLY A 63 11.92 23.40 3.13
CA GLY A 63 11.44 24.28 2.06
C GLY A 63 9.93 24.42 1.99
N VAL A 64 9.19 23.99 3.02
CA VAL A 64 7.74 24.11 3.12
C VAL A 64 7.37 25.50 3.63
N THR A 65 6.40 26.14 2.98
CA THR A 65 5.77 27.41 3.35
C THR A 65 4.26 27.26 3.18
N PRO A 66 3.42 28.03 3.88
CA PRO A 66 1.97 27.95 3.69
C PRO A 66 1.54 28.13 2.23
N GLU A 67 2.21 28.98 1.46
CA GLU A 67 1.85 29.29 0.07
C GLU A 67 2.18 28.16 -0.91
N ASN A 68 3.25 27.40 -0.64
CA ASN A 68 3.72 26.32 -1.50
C ASN A 68 3.31 24.92 -1.02
N ASN A 69 2.64 24.81 0.12
CA ASN A 69 2.23 23.55 0.73
C ASN A 69 0.81 23.16 0.32
N GLY A 70 0.68 22.15 -0.53
CA GLY A 70 -0.59 21.56 -0.91
C GLY A 70 -1.34 20.83 0.19
N GLY A 71 -0.65 20.49 1.29
CA GLY A 71 -1.27 19.83 2.44
C GLY A 71 -2.38 20.66 3.09
N ILE A 72 -2.31 21.99 2.99
CA ILE A 72 -3.33 22.89 3.54
C ILE A 72 -4.64 22.77 2.78
N GLN A 73 -4.60 22.89 1.45
CA GLN A 73 -5.80 22.72 0.62
C GLN A 73 -6.34 21.29 0.69
N TYR A 74 -5.46 20.28 0.81
CA TYR A 74 -5.87 18.90 1.03
C TYR A 74 -6.68 18.76 2.34
N LEU A 75 -6.18 19.31 3.45
CA LEU A 75 -6.88 19.28 4.73
C LEU A 75 -8.20 20.05 4.68
N GLN A 76 -8.25 21.20 3.97
CA GLN A 76 -9.50 21.93 3.79
C GLN A 76 -10.53 21.12 2.99
N ALA A 77 -10.08 20.39 1.96
CA ALA A 77 -10.95 19.55 1.13
C ALA A 77 -11.47 18.32 1.87
N MET A 78 -10.66 17.74 2.76
CA MET A 78 -10.91 16.43 3.38
C MET A 78 -11.12 16.50 4.91
N TRP A 79 -11.35 17.69 5.48
CA TRP A 79 -11.38 17.91 6.93
C TRP A 79 -12.36 16.98 7.66
N PRO A 80 -12.02 16.39 8.83
CA PRO A 80 -10.76 16.52 9.59
C PRO A 80 -9.63 15.58 9.13
N ALA A 81 -9.80 14.90 8.01
CA ALA A 81 -8.82 14.02 7.40
C ALA A 81 -8.26 12.92 8.33
N GLY A 82 -9.11 12.38 9.21
CA GLY A 82 -8.73 11.37 10.19
C GLY A 82 -7.98 11.89 11.41
N LEU A 83 -7.89 13.23 11.58
CA LEU A 83 -7.33 13.84 12.79
C LEU A 83 -8.34 13.81 13.93
N GLU A 84 -7.91 13.28 15.08
CA GLU A 84 -8.68 13.33 16.32
C GLU A 84 -8.80 14.78 16.83
N PRO A 85 -9.91 15.13 17.52
CA PRO A 85 -10.16 16.50 17.99
C PRO A 85 -9.01 17.12 18.78
N GLU A 86 -8.30 16.33 19.59
CA GLU A 86 -7.13 16.77 20.36
C GLU A 86 -5.92 17.18 19.51
N ASP A 87 -5.78 16.62 18.30
CA ASP A 87 -4.64 16.84 17.42
C ASP A 87 -4.87 17.96 16.40
N GLN A 88 -6.13 18.27 16.10
CA GLN A 88 -6.54 19.22 15.05
C GLN A 88 -5.88 20.59 15.22
N GLN A 89 -5.93 21.17 16.43
CA GLN A 89 -5.35 22.49 16.68
C GLN A 89 -3.83 22.49 16.48
N VAL A 90 -3.15 21.44 16.96
CA VAL A 90 -1.69 21.32 16.87
C VAL A 90 -1.23 21.25 15.41
N ILE A 91 -1.93 20.46 14.59
CA ILE A 91 -1.64 20.36 13.15
C ILE A 91 -1.93 21.69 12.44
N CYS A 92 -3.07 22.34 12.72
CA CYS A 92 -3.40 23.62 12.11
C CYS A 92 -2.38 24.71 12.47
N ASP A 93 -1.93 24.77 13.74
CA ASP A 93 -0.90 25.72 14.18
C ASP A 93 0.45 25.47 13.49
N GLU A 94 0.86 24.21 13.35
CA GLU A 94 2.08 23.82 12.64
C GLU A 94 2.04 24.22 11.15
N LEU A 95 0.88 24.10 10.52
CA LEU A 95 0.68 24.45 9.11
C LEU A 95 0.42 25.95 8.90
N GLY A 96 0.17 26.71 9.97
CA GLY A 96 -0.21 28.12 9.88
C GLY A 96 -1.58 28.34 9.24
N MET A 97 -2.51 27.38 9.42
CA MET A 97 -3.88 27.46 8.91
C MET A 97 -4.90 27.58 10.05
N ALA A 98 -6.07 28.15 9.76
CA ALA A 98 -7.19 28.11 10.69
C ALA A 98 -7.82 26.70 10.69
N VAL A 99 -8.33 26.26 11.84
CA VAL A 99 -9.17 25.06 11.94
C VAL A 99 -10.45 25.30 11.12
N PRO A 100 -10.74 24.46 10.09
CA PRO A 100 -11.98 24.56 9.34
C PRO A 100 -13.23 24.46 10.23
N GLU A 101 -14.24 25.30 9.95
CA GLU A 101 -15.49 25.32 10.72
C GLU A 101 -16.43 24.16 10.36
N THR A 102 -16.23 23.55 9.18
CA THR A 102 -17.04 22.46 8.65
C THR A 102 -16.17 21.29 8.22
N ASN A 103 -16.73 20.08 8.29
CA ASN A 103 -16.09 18.92 7.68
C ASN A 103 -16.06 19.07 6.15
N GLY A 104 -15.04 18.46 5.55
CA GLY A 104 -14.88 18.39 4.10
C GLY A 104 -15.57 17.16 3.52
N MET A 105 -15.09 16.73 2.36
CA MET A 105 -15.65 15.60 1.62
C MET A 105 -15.56 14.29 2.39
N VAL A 106 -16.67 13.55 2.34
CA VAL A 106 -16.73 12.12 2.64
C VAL A 106 -17.02 11.38 1.33
N SER A 107 -16.30 10.28 1.10
CA SER A 107 -16.54 9.46 -0.09
C SER A 107 -17.97 8.91 -0.10
N PRO A 108 -18.59 8.72 -1.27
CA PRO A 108 -19.93 8.13 -1.34
C PRO A 108 -20.04 6.81 -0.57
N GLU A 109 -19.01 5.96 -0.63
CA GLU A 109 -18.91 4.69 0.10
C GLU A 109 -18.91 4.85 1.62
N ALA A 110 -18.33 5.94 2.13
CA ALA A 110 -18.22 6.20 3.56
C ALA A 110 -19.39 7.03 4.13
N SER A 111 -20.32 7.49 3.29
CA SER A 111 -21.46 8.29 3.71
C SER A 111 -22.67 7.42 4.04
N ASP A 112 -22.88 7.16 5.34
CA ASP A 112 -24.06 6.42 5.82
C ASP A 112 -25.37 7.11 5.43
N GLU A 113 -25.43 8.44 5.49
CA GLU A 113 -26.61 9.22 5.12
C GLU A 113 -26.95 9.08 3.63
N LEU A 114 -25.92 9.11 2.77
CA LEU A 114 -26.11 8.88 1.34
C LEU A 114 -26.55 7.44 1.08
N ARG A 115 -25.90 6.45 1.71
CA ARG A 115 -26.25 5.04 1.55
C ARG A 115 -27.70 4.76 1.94
N VAL A 116 -28.17 5.28 3.07
CA VAL A 116 -29.59 5.16 3.50
C VAL A 116 -30.52 5.82 2.49
N SER A 117 -30.14 6.98 1.96
CA SER A 117 -30.97 7.71 0.98
C SER A 117 -31.06 6.97 -0.36
N VAL A 118 -29.95 6.38 -0.82
CA VAL A 118 -29.90 5.52 -2.01
C VAL A 118 -30.70 4.24 -1.78
N ALA A 119 -30.55 3.57 -0.64
CA ALA A 119 -31.33 2.37 -0.30
C ALA A 119 -32.83 2.64 -0.34
N ALA A 120 -33.28 3.79 0.16
CA ALA A 120 -34.68 4.19 0.11
C ALA A 120 -35.23 4.33 -1.32
N THR A 121 -34.40 4.69 -2.30
CA THR A 121 -34.80 4.75 -3.72
C THR A 121 -34.84 3.40 -4.42
N LEU A 122 -34.13 2.40 -3.91
CA LEU A 122 -34.05 1.05 -4.48
C LEU A 122 -35.16 0.12 -3.98
N LEU A 123 -35.80 0.46 -2.86
CA LEU A 123 -36.98 -0.23 -2.35
C LEU A 123 -38.11 -0.19 -3.41
N PRO A 124 -38.87 -1.30 -3.57
CA PRO A 124 -40.00 -1.31 -4.48
C PRO A 124 -40.96 -0.17 -4.10
N GLN A 125 -41.32 0.65 -5.09
CA GLN A 125 -42.57 1.42 -4.96
C GLN A 125 -43.69 0.40 -4.77
N ALA A 126 -44.69 0.72 -3.94
CA ALA A 126 -45.73 -0.21 -3.51
C ALA A 126 -46.57 -0.75 -4.69
N GLU A 127 -46.02 -1.69 -5.45
CA GLU A 127 -46.72 -2.47 -6.44
C GLU A 127 -47.35 -3.68 -5.73
N PRO A 128 -48.63 -3.98 -6.00
CA PRO A 128 -49.37 -5.03 -5.29
C PRO A 128 -48.72 -6.42 -5.35
N ASP A 129 -47.89 -6.68 -6.36
CA ASP A 129 -47.34 -8.00 -6.69
C ASP A 129 -45.80 -8.07 -6.60
N ALA A 130 -45.13 -7.02 -6.14
CA ALA A 130 -43.67 -7.05 -5.97
C ALA A 130 -43.25 -8.00 -4.83
N PRO A 131 -42.18 -8.80 -4.99
CA PRO A 131 -41.61 -9.58 -3.90
C PRO A 131 -41.29 -8.67 -2.71
N TRP A 132 -41.60 -9.11 -1.49
CA TRP A 132 -41.21 -8.38 -0.29
C TRP A 132 -39.68 -8.33 -0.20
N GLU A 133 -39.13 -7.12 -0.25
CA GLU A 133 -37.71 -6.86 -0.02
C GLU A 133 -37.52 -6.29 1.39
N SER A 134 -36.55 -6.82 2.13
CA SER A 134 -36.19 -6.30 3.45
C SER A 134 -35.34 -5.05 3.33
N GLN A 135 -35.36 -4.18 4.35
CA GLN A 135 -34.45 -3.02 4.43
C GLN A 135 -32.98 -3.45 4.29
N GLU A 136 -32.61 -4.57 4.90
CA GLU A 136 -31.24 -5.12 4.83
C GLU A 136 -30.83 -5.46 3.39
N GLN A 137 -31.74 -5.98 2.57
CA GLN A 137 -31.48 -6.26 1.15
C GLN A 137 -31.32 -4.98 0.33
N ALA A 138 -32.12 -3.95 0.61
CA ALA A 138 -31.99 -2.65 -0.03
C ALA A 138 -30.67 -1.95 0.35
N ASP A 139 -30.26 -2.03 1.61
CA ASP A 139 -28.99 -1.49 2.10
C ASP A 139 -27.79 -2.17 1.41
N GLN A 140 -27.83 -3.51 1.27
CA GLN A 140 -26.80 -4.27 0.54
C GLN A 140 -26.74 -3.89 -0.94
N ARG A 141 -27.89 -3.67 -1.59
CA ARG A 141 -27.94 -3.21 -2.99
C ARG A 141 -27.41 -1.79 -3.15
N ALA A 142 -27.71 -0.89 -2.20
CA ALA A 142 -27.18 0.46 -2.20
C ALA A 142 -25.66 0.48 -2.02
N GLU A 143 -25.12 -0.33 -1.09
CA GLU A 143 -23.68 -0.49 -0.89
C GLU A 143 -22.99 -1.03 -2.14
N ARG A 144 -23.58 -2.06 -2.79
CA ARG A 144 -23.07 -2.59 -4.06
C ARG A 144 -23.10 -1.53 -5.17
N LEU A 145 -24.22 -0.81 -5.32
CA LEU A 145 -24.35 0.26 -6.31
C LEU A 145 -23.24 1.28 -6.12
N ILE A 146 -23.14 1.87 -4.93
CA ILE A 146 -22.15 2.90 -4.59
C ILE A 146 -20.71 2.40 -4.84
N THR A 147 -20.40 1.16 -4.47
CA THR A 147 -19.09 0.54 -4.71
C THR A 147 -18.79 0.43 -6.21
N GLN A 148 -19.78 0.00 -7.02
CA GLN A 148 -19.61 -0.10 -8.47
C GLN A 148 -19.35 1.26 -9.12
N LEU A 149 -19.96 2.35 -8.64
CA LEU A 149 -19.75 3.71 -9.18
C LEU A 149 -18.28 4.17 -9.06
N SER A 150 -17.53 3.65 -8.09
CA SER A 150 -16.08 3.90 -7.94
C SER A 150 -15.21 3.04 -8.87
N HIS A 151 -15.77 2.05 -9.57
CA HIS A 151 -15.02 1.07 -10.34
C HIS A 151 -15.30 1.08 -11.85
N GLN A 152 -16.41 1.67 -12.30
CA GLN A 152 -16.78 1.72 -13.71
C GLN A 152 -17.52 3.02 -14.06
N PRO A 153 -17.54 3.44 -15.34
CA PRO A 153 -18.28 4.62 -15.78
C PRO A 153 -19.79 4.53 -15.48
N TRP A 154 -20.40 5.68 -15.17
CA TRP A 154 -21.83 5.84 -14.87
C TRP A 154 -22.28 7.28 -15.19
N THR A 155 -23.58 7.51 -15.30
CA THR A 155 -24.20 8.81 -15.59
C THR A 155 -25.02 9.31 -14.40
N ALA A 156 -25.31 10.60 -14.34
CA ALA A 156 -26.15 11.19 -13.30
C ALA A 156 -27.56 10.55 -13.25
N ASP A 157 -28.05 10.05 -14.39
CA ASP A 157 -29.34 9.32 -14.46
C ASP A 157 -29.26 7.94 -13.78
N ASP A 158 -28.09 7.28 -13.77
CA ASP A 158 -27.90 5.98 -13.13
C ASP A 158 -27.95 6.08 -11.59
N ALA A 159 -27.44 7.18 -11.03
CA ALA A 159 -27.39 7.39 -9.57
C ALA A 159 -27.52 8.89 -9.18
N PRO A 160 -28.74 9.48 -9.28
CA PRO A 160 -28.94 10.92 -9.11
C PRO A 160 -28.48 11.47 -7.77
N LEU A 161 -28.71 10.74 -6.67
CA LEU A 161 -28.31 11.16 -5.32
C LEU A 161 -26.79 11.19 -5.14
N VAL A 162 -26.07 10.27 -5.81
CA VAL A 162 -24.60 10.24 -5.75
C VAL A 162 -24.02 11.36 -6.62
N ALA A 163 -24.60 11.62 -7.79
CA ALA A 163 -24.22 12.76 -8.63
C ALA A 163 -24.45 14.10 -7.89
N GLU A 164 -25.59 14.25 -7.21
CA GLU A 164 -25.87 15.43 -6.39
C GLU A 164 -24.85 15.58 -5.24
N HIS A 165 -24.54 14.49 -4.53
CA HIS A 165 -23.50 14.50 -3.49
C HIS A 165 -22.15 14.96 -4.03
N ILE A 166 -21.75 14.51 -5.21
CA ILE A 166 -20.50 14.94 -5.87
C ILE A 166 -20.55 16.42 -6.23
N GLU A 167 -21.65 16.89 -6.82
CA GLU A 167 -21.82 18.29 -7.23
C GLU A 167 -21.80 19.25 -6.03
N GLN A 168 -22.44 18.87 -4.92
CA GLN A 168 -22.45 19.65 -3.67
C GLN A 168 -21.04 19.89 -3.11
N HIS A 169 -20.07 19.03 -3.43
CA HIS A 169 -18.68 19.13 -2.98
C HIS A 169 -17.69 19.64 -4.05
N SER A 170 -18.20 20.31 -5.10
CA SER A 170 -17.36 20.80 -6.21
C SER A 170 -16.23 21.72 -5.76
N ALA A 171 -16.43 22.51 -4.69
CA ALA A 171 -15.41 23.41 -4.16
C ALA A 171 -14.24 22.63 -3.53
N GLU A 172 -14.53 21.59 -2.77
CA GLU A 172 -13.58 20.72 -2.09
C GLU A 172 -12.76 19.91 -3.07
N TYR A 173 -13.38 19.41 -4.15
CA TYR A 173 -12.62 18.84 -5.26
C TYR A 173 -11.66 19.87 -5.88
N GLY A 174 -12.10 21.12 -6.04
CA GLY A 174 -11.25 22.20 -6.52
C GLY A 174 -10.02 22.42 -5.63
N LEU A 175 -10.22 22.44 -4.31
CA LEU A 175 -9.14 22.51 -3.31
C LEU A 175 -8.20 21.30 -3.40
N LEU A 176 -8.74 20.09 -3.57
CA LEU A 176 -7.94 18.88 -3.70
C LEU A 176 -7.00 18.96 -4.92
N HIS A 177 -7.52 19.38 -6.07
CA HIS A 177 -6.72 19.62 -7.29
C HIS A 177 -5.67 20.71 -7.08
N GLU A 178 -6.05 21.84 -6.47
CA GLU A 178 -5.12 22.94 -6.19
C GLU A 178 -3.97 22.47 -5.30
N GLY A 179 -4.28 21.76 -4.22
CA GLY A 179 -3.29 21.26 -3.26
C GLY A 179 -2.31 20.29 -3.92
N LEU A 180 -2.82 19.31 -4.67
CA LEU A 180 -1.98 18.30 -5.32
C LEU A 180 -1.06 18.87 -6.41
N ALA A 181 -1.43 20.02 -6.99
CA ALA A 181 -0.62 20.76 -7.95
C ALA A 181 0.51 21.61 -7.30
N LYS A 182 0.50 21.84 -5.98
CA LYS A 182 1.52 22.67 -5.32
C LYS A 182 2.90 22.00 -5.32
N PRO A 183 4.02 22.75 -5.30
CA PRO A 183 5.36 22.15 -5.31
C PRO A 183 5.65 21.25 -4.09
N LYS A 184 5.15 21.60 -2.90
CA LYS A 184 5.35 20.84 -1.66
C LYS A 184 4.04 20.25 -1.17
N PHE A 185 4.13 19.15 -0.42
CA PHE A 185 2.99 18.54 0.27
C PHE A 185 3.49 18.04 1.63
N TYR A 186 2.96 18.65 2.68
CA TYR A 186 3.38 18.41 4.05
C TYR A 186 2.16 18.48 4.97
N ILE A 187 1.88 17.34 5.60
CA ILE A 187 0.94 17.17 6.69
C ILE A 187 1.68 16.24 7.66
N PRO A 188 2.21 16.73 8.80
CA PRO A 188 2.96 15.88 9.71
C PRO A 188 2.02 14.94 10.48
N SER A 189 2.56 13.81 10.92
CA SER A 189 1.89 12.99 11.94
C SER A 189 1.78 13.79 13.24
N PRO A 190 0.62 13.83 13.91
CA PRO A 190 0.48 14.46 15.22
C PRO A 190 1.48 13.92 16.25
N SER A 191 1.78 12.60 16.19
CA SER A 191 2.73 11.93 17.08
C SER A 191 4.12 12.59 17.07
N LEU A 192 4.56 13.13 15.93
CA LEU A 192 5.87 13.81 15.81
C LEU A 192 5.90 15.16 16.54
N LEU A 193 4.74 15.75 16.82
CA LEU A 193 4.61 17.06 17.46
C LEU A 193 4.29 16.93 18.96
N VAL A 194 3.32 16.08 19.30
CA VAL A 194 2.78 16.00 20.67
C VAL A 194 3.50 14.96 21.54
N ALA A 195 4.06 13.92 20.92
CA ALA A 195 4.69 12.80 21.60
C ALA A 195 6.00 12.36 20.91
N PRO A 196 6.97 13.29 20.68
CA PRO A 196 8.16 13.01 19.87
C PRO A 196 9.08 11.90 20.44
N ASP A 197 8.96 11.61 21.74
CA ASP A 197 9.69 10.56 22.45
C ASP A 197 9.06 9.16 22.34
N GLU A 198 7.85 9.05 21.78
CA GLU A 198 7.18 7.78 21.58
C GLU A 198 7.80 6.98 20.42
N THR A 199 7.56 5.67 20.44
CA THR A 199 8.07 4.80 19.39
C THR A 199 7.27 4.97 18.09
N TRP A 200 7.96 4.95 16.96
CA TRP A 200 7.32 5.10 15.66
C TRP A 200 6.37 3.96 15.27
N ILE A 201 6.44 2.80 15.93
CA ILE A 201 5.45 1.73 15.70
C ILE A 201 4.03 2.16 16.14
N ALA A 202 3.95 3.13 17.06
CA ALA A 202 2.69 3.75 17.50
C ALA A 202 2.40 5.09 16.80
N MET A 203 3.20 5.47 15.78
CA MET A 203 3.01 6.72 15.05
C MET A 203 1.67 6.70 14.32
N LEU A 204 0.88 7.75 14.51
CA LEU A 204 -0.38 7.91 13.79
C LEU A 204 -0.12 8.30 12.34
N LEU A 205 -0.84 7.68 11.40
CA LEU A 205 -0.76 7.95 9.96
C LEU A 205 -2.12 8.38 9.39
N PRO A 206 -2.71 9.51 9.86
CA PRO A 206 -4.06 9.92 9.46
C PRO A 206 -4.19 10.18 7.96
N THR A 207 -3.13 10.69 7.33
CA THR A 207 -3.04 10.92 5.88
C THR A 207 -3.21 9.63 5.07
N VAL A 208 -2.79 8.48 5.59
CA VAL A 208 -2.87 7.18 4.90
C VAL A 208 -4.31 6.64 4.82
N GLN A 209 -5.10 6.82 5.87
CA GLN A 209 -6.51 6.42 5.84
C GLN A 209 -7.28 7.38 4.95
N ASN A 210 -7.09 8.68 5.14
CA ASN A 210 -7.84 9.69 4.41
C ASN A 210 -7.46 9.78 2.92
N SER A 211 -6.23 9.45 2.53
CA SER A 211 -5.85 9.41 1.10
C SER A 211 -6.64 8.35 0.32
N ARG A 212 -7.06 7.26 0.97
CA ARG A 212 -7.95 6.27 0.36
C ARG A 212 -9.34 6.86 0.10
N ASP A 213 -9.88 7.63 1.04
CA ASP A 213 -11.18 8.29 0.87
C ASP A 213 -11.13 9.38 -0.19
N ALA A 214 -10.08 10.20 -0.21
CA ALA A 214 -9.87 11.17 -1.29
C ALA A 214 -9.78 10.48 -2.67
N THR A 215 -9.14 9.31 -2.72
CA THR A 215 -9.06 8.47 -3.93
C THR A 215 -10.43 7.95 -4.35
N ARG A 216 -11.27 7.50 -3.41
CA ARG A 216 -12.64 7.07 -3.69
C ARG A 216 -13.51 8.21 -4.22
N CYS A 217 -13.41 9.41 -3.62
CA CYS A 217 -14.09 10.61 -4.14
C CYS A 217 -13.69 10.89 -5.59
N LEU A 218 -12.37 10.95 -5.86
CA LEU A 218 -11.86 11.19 -7.22
C LEU A 218 -12.27 10.08 -8.19
N ALA A 219 -12.25 8.82 -7.77
CA ALA A 219 -12.65 7.66 -8.58
C ALA A 219 -14.13 7.73 -8.98
N ALA A 220 -15.03 7.96 -8.01
CA ALA A 220 -16.45 8.09 -8.28
C ALA A 220 -16.74 9.24 -9.27
N ARG A 221 -16.10 10.40 -9.09
CA ARG A 221 -16.27 11.53 -10.01
C ARG A 221 -15.62 11.30 -11.38
N ALA A 222 -14.44 10.68 -11.44
CA ALA A 222 -13.80 10.35 -12.71
C ALA A 222 -14.67 9.41 -13.55
N ASN A 223 -15.32 8.44 -12.92
CA ASN A 223 -16.26 7.54 -13.58
C ASN A 223 -17.56 8.24 -14.01
N LEU A 224 -18.10 9.13 -13.19
CA LEU A 224 -19.24 9.99 -13.58
C LEU A 224 -18.89 10.78 -14.83
N ARG A 225 -17.76 11.49 -14.80
CA ARG A 225 -17.27 12.28 -15.93
C ARG A 225 -17.02 11.43 -17.17
N THR A 226 -16.49 10.22 -17.00
CA THR A 226 -16.30 9.28 -18.11
C THR A 226 -17.63 8.85 -18.72
N GLY A 227 -18.65 8.55 -17.90
CA GLY A 227 -19.97 8.16 -18.40
C GLY A 227 -20.75 9.31 -19.05
N GLU A 228 -20.59 10.53 -18.55
CA GLU A 228 -21.15 11.77 -19.11
C GLU A 228 -20.40 12.29 -20.36
N GLY A 229 -19.26 11.68 -20.70
CA GLY A 229 -18.42 12.10 -21.84
C GLY A 229 -17.47 13.28 -21.56
N ASP A 230 -17.37 13.78 -20.32
CA ASP A 230 -16.35 14.73 -19.88
C ASP A 230 -14.99 14.01 -19.66
N LEU A 231 -14.40 13.54 -20.76
CA LEU A 231 -13.18 12.73 -20.71
C LEU A 231 -11.95 13.54 -20.24
N GLU A 232 -11.90 14.84 -20.53
CA GLU A 232 -10.82 15.72 -20.07
C GLU A 232 -10.90 15.93 -18.55
N GLY A 233 -12.09 16.16 -18.02
CA GLY A 233 -12.32 16.25 -16.58
C GLY A 233 -12.02 14.92 -15.87
N ALA A 234 -12.41 13.79 -16.46
CA ALA A 234 -12.07 12.46 -15.96
C ALA A 234 -10.55 12.25 -15.91
N TRP A 235 -9.82 12.58 -16.98
CA TRP A 235 -8.37 12.53 -16.99
C TRP A 235 -7.74 13.43 -15.93
N SER A 236 -8.29 14.63 -15.72
CA SER A 236 -7.83 15.52 -14.65
C SER A 236 -7.90 14.84 -13.29
N ASP A 237 -9.02 14.19 -12.96
CA ASP A 237 -9.18 13.47 -11.68
C ASP A 237 -8.21 12.29 -11.54
N LEU A 238 -8.00 11.54 -12.61
CA LEU A 238 -7.03 10.43 -12.63
C LEU A 238 -5.60 10.94 -12.41
N ARG A 239 -5.22 12.07 -13.01
CA ARG A 239 -3.92 12.71 -12.73
C ARG A 239 -3.80 13.19 -11.28
N ALA A 240 -4.89 13.67 -10.68
CA ALA A 240 -4.89 14.02 -9.27
C ALA A 240 -4.65 12.79 -8.38
N MET A 241 -5.21 11.62 -8.71
CA MET A 241 -4.92 10.37 -7.98
C MET A 241 -3.44 9.99 -8.07
N TYR A 242 -2.82 10.11 -9.24
CA TYR A 242 -1.39 9.90 -9.42
C TYR A 242 -0.53 10.91 -8.65
N ALA A 243 -0.94 12.19 -8.66
CA ALA A 243 -0.29 13.22 -7.86
C ALA A 243 -0.39 12.89 -6.36
N LEU A 244 -1.56 12.47 -5.87
CA LEU A 244 -1.79 12.05 -4.48
C LEU A 244 -0.90 10.86 -4.10
N SER A 245 -0.84 9.81 -4.95
CA SER A 245 0.09 8.69 -4.80
C SER A 245 1.55 9.17 -4.70
N ALA A 246 1.95 10.19 -5.47
CA ALA A 246 3.27 10.80 -5.39
C ALA A 246 3.52 11.67 -4.16
N ARG A 247 2.47 12.16 -3.49
CA ARG A 247 2.59 13.01 -2.29
C ARG A 247 2.71 12.21 -1.00
N LEU A 248 2.23 10.96 -0.98
CA LEU A 248 2.54 10.02 0.09
C LEU A 248 4.04 9.75 0.06
N LYS A 249 4.77 10.35 1.01
CA LYS A 249 6.20 10.12 1.15
C LYS A 249 6.41 8.70 1.63
N SER A 250 7.38 8.00 1.07
CA SER A 250 7.74 6.62 1.42
C SER A 250 8.47 6.53 2.76
N THR A 251 8.00 7.23 3.80
CA THR A 251 8.64 7.19 5.12
C THR A 251 8.47 5.81 5.72
N THR A 252 7.28 5.22 5.60
CA THR A 252 6.95 3.87 6.09
C THR A 252 6.51 2.94 4.97
N LEU A 253 6.61 1.62 5.18
CA LEU A 253 6.08 0.65 4.21
C LEU A 253 4.57 0.79 4.04
N VAL A 254 3.86 1.18 5.10
CA VAL A 254 2.41 1.39 5.09
C VAL A 254 2.03 2.50 4.09
N GLU A 255 2.72 3.64 4.13
CA GLU A 255 2.48 4.75 3.19
C GLU A 255 2.75 4.32 1.74
N GLU A 256 3.82 3.56 1.50
CA GLU A 256 4.18 3.08 0.16
C GLU A 256 3.14 2.08 -0.39
N LEU A 257 2.67 1.15 0.43
CA LEU A 257 1.60 0.22 0.05
C LEU A 257 0.29 0.94 -0.29
N VAL A 258 -0.02 2.02 0.41
CA VAL A 258 -1.16 2.87 0.05
C VAL A 258 -0.92 3.66 -1.23
N SER A 259 0.30 4.19 -1.43
CA SER A 259 0.70 4.83 -2.68
C SER A 259 0.51 3.89 -3.88
N ILE A 260 0.90 2.62 -3.76
CA ILE A 260 0.67 1.56 -4.76
C ILE A 260 -0.84 1.33 -4.98
N ALA A 261 -1.63 1.22 -3.91
CA ALA A 261 -3.07 0.97 -4.02
C ALA A 261 -3.81 2.10 -4.75
N ILE A 262 -3.49 3.36 -4.46
CA ILE A 262 -4.09 4.54 -5.12
C ILE A 262 -3.81 4.50 -6.63
N GLU A 263 -2.57 4.22 -7.01
CA GLU A 263 -2.17 4.12 -8.41
C GLU A 263 -2.87 2.95 -9.13
N GLY A 264 -3.00 1.80 -8.47
CA GLY A 264 -3.74 0.66 -8.99
C GLY A 264 -5.22 0.98 -9.25
N VAL A 265 -5.87 1.79 -8.40
CA VAL A 265 -7.24 2.27 -8.67
C VAL A 265 -7.25 3.13 -9.94
N ALA A 266 -6.34 4.11 -10.04
CA ALA A 266 -6.27 4.99 -11.21
C ALA A 266 -6.02 4.20 -12.51
N ASN A 267 -5.14 3.21 -12.49
CA ASN A 267 -4.86 2.34 -13.64
C ASN A 267 -6.10 1.62 -14.17
N ARG A 268 -6.93 1.07 -13.27
CA ARG A 268 -8.17 0.42 -13.68
C ARG A 268 -9.12 1.39 -14.38
N LEU A 269 -9.25 2.62 -13.88
CA LEU A 269 -10.15 3.63 -14.45
C LEU A 269 -9.63 4.21 -15.77
N ILE A 270 -8.32 4.35 -15.93
CA ILE A 270 -7.69 4.77 -17.20
C ILE A 270 -8.10 3.83 -18.34
N VAL A 271 -8.20 2.53 -18.09
CA VAL A 271 -8.60 1.55 -19.12
C VAL A 271 -10.01 1.86 -19.65
N HIS A 272 -10.95 2.30 -18.80
CA HIS A 272 -12.28 2.74 -19.25
C HIS A 272 -12.21 4.01 -20.10
N LEU A 273 -11.44 5.01 -19.68
CA LEU A 273 -11.21 6.26 -20.41
C LEU A 273 -10.60 5.99 -21.80
N LEU A 274 -9.55 5.16 -21.85
CA LEU A 274 -8.88 4.76 -23.09
C LEU A 274 -9.79 3.95 -24.01
N ASN A 275 -10.74 3.20 -23.46
CA ASN A 275 -11.69 2.44 -24.26
C ASN A 275 -12.85 3.29 -24.80
N HIS A 276 -13.10 4.49 -24.25
CA HIS A 276 -14.27 5.31 -24.57
C HIS A 276 -14.38 5.61 -26.09
N PRO A 277 -15.57 5.48 -26.71
CA PRO A 277 -15.74 5.65 -28.16
C PRO A 277 -15.50 7.08 -28.63
N GLU A 278 -15.72 8.07 -27.77
CA GLU A 278 -15.51 9.50 -28.06
C GLU A 278 -14.12 10.01 -27.66
N LEU A 279 -13.18 9.12 -27.32
CA LEU A 279 -11.82 9.53 -27.00
C LEU A 279 -11.19 10.32 -28.16
N SER A 280 -10.85 11.58 -27.91
CA SER A 280 -10.20 12.44 -28.90
C SER A 280 -8.73 12.06 -29.08
N ARG A 281 -8.17 12.40 -30.25
CA ARG A 281 -6.75 12.20 -30.55
C ARG A 281 -5.88 13.00 -29.60
N GLU A 282 -6.29 14.24 -29.31
CA GLU A 282 -5.57 15.18 -28.46
C GLU A 282 -5.49 14.66 -27.02
N LEU A 283 -6.60 14.15 -26.47
CA LEU A 283 -6.61 13.59 -25.13
C LEU A 283 -5.83 12.27 -25.06
N ALA A 284 -5.97 11.39 -26.05
CA ALA A 284 -5.19 10.16 -26.10
C ALA A 284 -3.66 10.42 -26.15
N GLN A 285 -3.24 11.44 -26.92
CA GLN A 285 -1.85 11.90 -26.94
C GLN A 285 -1.42 12.48 -25.59
N GLN A 286 -2.25 13.31 -24.96
CA GLN A 286 -1.93 13.87 -23.64
C GLN A 286 -1.75 12.77 -22.58
N ILE A 287 -2.64 11.78 -22.56
CA ILE A 287 -2.54 10.63 -21.64
C ILE A 287 -1.24 9.86 -21.89
N LEU A 288 -0.90 9.61 -23.15
CA LEU A 288 0.35 8.94 -23.52
C LEU A 288 1.58 9.75 -23.08
N ASP A 289 1.61 11.05 -23.33
CA ASP A 289 2.71 11.93 -22.97
C ASP A 289 2.91 11.94 -21.45
N ASP A 290 1.82 12.17 -20.70
CA ASP A 290 1.84 12.21 -19.24
C ASP A 290 2.35 10.87 -18.67
N LEU A 291 1.78 9.74 -19.07
CA LEU A 291 2.16 8.39 -18.61
C LEU A 291 3.61 8.04 -18.98
N SER A 292 4.11 8.51 -20.13
CA SER A 292 5.48 8.23 -20.59
C SER A 292 6.54 8.99 -19.80
N THR A 293 6.19 10.10 -19.15
CA THR A 293 7.14 10.88 -18.32
C THR A 293 7.27 10.37 -16.89
N TRP A 294 6.40 9.46 -16.47
CA TRP A 294 6.30 9.03 -15.10
C TRP A 294 7.35 7.97 -14.77
N PRO A 295 8.30 8.25 -13.85
CA PRO A 295 9.42 7.36 -13.58
C PRO A 295 8.96 6.07 -12.88
N GLN A 296 9.80 5.04 -12.91
CA GLN A 296 9.68 3.91 -11.99
C GLN A 296 9.78 4.38 -10.53
N ARG A 297 9.26 3.56 -9.61
CA ARG A 297 9.18 3.82 -8.18
C ARG A 297 10.02 2.81 -7.42
N ASP A 298 10.81 3.31 -6.48
CA ASP A 298 11.76 2.59 -5.62
C ASP A 298 11.52 2.95 -4.12
N GLY A 299 10.26 3.21 -3.78
CA GLY A 299 9.87 3.68 -2.46
C GLY A 299 10.12 2.66 -1.34
N MET A 300 10.08 1.36 -1.65
CA MET A 300 10.33 0.30 -0.66
C MET A 300 11.73 0.38 -0.06
N LEU A 301 12.74 0.66 -0.87
CA LEU A 301 14.12 0.83 -0.41
C LEU A 301 14.21 1.96 0.63
N HIS A 302 13.61 3.11 0.32
CA HIS A 302 13.63 4.26 1.23
C HIS A 302 12.85 3.99 2.53
N ALA A 303 11.67 3.39 2.42
CA ALA A 303 10.84 3.02 3.56
C ALA A 303 11.55 2.04 4.51
N ILE A 304 12.30 1.07 3.97
CA ILE A 304 13.05 0.09 4.76
C ILE A 304 14.27 0.73 5.42
N ASP A 305 15.13 1.41 4.64
CA ASP A 305 16.40 1.94 5.16
C ASP A 305 16.17 3.01 6.22
N LYS A 306 15.10 3.78 6.06
CA LYS A 306 14.77 4.90 6.94
C LYS A 306 13.67 4.55 7.93
N GLY A 307 12.44 4.33 7.46
CA GLY A 307 11.25 4.13 8.27
C GLY A 307 11.32 2.95 9.19
N GLU A 308 11.31 1.75 8.61
CA GLU A 308 11.24 0.49 9.37
C GLU A 308 12.46 0.32 10.27
N ARG A 309 13.64 0.70 9.77
CA ARG A 309 14.86 0.72 10.58
C ARG A 309 14.74 1.63 11.80
N GLN A 310 14.30 2.87 11.62
CA GLN A 310 14.15 3.80 12.72
C GLN A 310 13.02 3.37 13.65
N MET A 311 11.94 2.80 13.13
CA MET A 311 10.84 2.23 13.91
C MET A 311 11.32 1.11 14.84
N PHE A 312 12.17 0.22 14.33
CA PHE A 312 12.82 -0.78 15.16
C PHE A 312 13.68 -0.14 16.26
N ILE A 313 14.52 0.83 15.90
CA ILE A 313 15.43 1.47 16.84
C ILE A 313 14.65 2.22 17.94
N THR A 314 13.67 3.05 17.59
CA THR A 314 12.84 3.79 18.55
C THR A 314 12.07 2.84 19.48
N SER A 315 11.62 1.69 18.97
CA SER A 315 10.99 0.65 19.78
C SER A 315 11.96 0.08 20.82
N VAL A 316 13.20 -0.22 20.41
CA VAL A 316 14.25 -0.70 21.32
C VAL A 316 14.65 0.37 22.34
N LEU A 317 14.75 1.64 21.95
CA LEU A 317 15.05 2.75 22.86
C LEU A 317 13.94 2.96 23.89
N SER A 318 12.67 2.89 23.47
CA SER A 318 11.52 2.94 24.37
C SER A 318 11.56 1.80 25.39
N MET A 319 11.80 0.57 24.95
CA MET A 319 11.96 -0.58 25.85
C MET A 319 13.15 -0.44 26.80
N ALA A 320 14.24 0.21 26.37
CA ALA A 320 15.39 0.48 27.23
C ALA A 320 15.10 1.45 28.39
N ARG A 321 14.06 2.28 28.25
CA ARG A 321 13.56 3.18 29.29
C ARG A 321 12.67 2.44 30.31
N ILE A 322 12.09 1.28 29.98
CA ILE A 322 11.22 0.50 30.87
C ILE A 322 11.96 0.11 32.17
N ARG A 323 11.28 0.30 33.31
CA ARG A 323 11.74 -0.09 34.66
C ARG A 323 10.90 -1.22 35.29
N GLY A 324 9.84 -1.67 34.59
CA GLY A 324 8.93 -2.74 34.99
C GLY A 324 9.23 -4.09 34.32
N ALA A 325 8.23 -4.98 34.29
CA ALA A 325 8.30 -6.19 33.48
C ALA A 325 8.32 -5.81 31.99
N LEU A 326 9.02 -6.59 31.17
CA LEU A 326 8.99 -6.44 29.73
C LEU A 326 8.08 -7.52 29.16
N GLU A 327 7.01 -7.11 28.49
CA GLU A 327 6.02 -7.98 27.86
C GLU A 327 5.92 -7.55 26.39
N MET A 328 5.98 -8.51 25.46
CA MET A 328 5.89 -8.26 24.01
C MET A 328 4.61 -8.84 23.40
N GLN A 329 3.61 -9.11 24.25
CA GLN A 329 2.33 -9.66 23.81
C GLN A 329 1.57 -8.69 22.91
N ASP A 330 1.66 -7.38 23.20
CA ASP A 330 1.08 -6.32 22.38
C ASP A 330 1.76 -6.18 21.00
N LEU A 331 2.94 -6.79 20.84
CA LEU A 331 3.66 -6.90 19.56
C LEU A 331 3.50 -8.29 18.93
N GLY A 332 2.59 -9.13 19.44
CA GLY A 332 2.29 -10.45 18.88
C GLY A 332 3.24 -11.58 19.31
N ALA A 333 4.16 -11.35 20.25
CA ALA A 333 5.06 -12.40 20.77
C ALA A 333 4.68 -12.86 22.18
N ASP A 334 4.64 -14.19 22.39
CA ASP A 334 4.53 -14.80 23.72
C ASP A 334 5.88 -14.73 24.47
N PHE A 335 6.31 -13.51 24.78
CA PHE A 335 7.58 -13.22 25.44
C PHE A 335 7.38 -12.31 26.65
N LYS A 336 7.88 -12.78 27.80
CA LYS A 336 7.79 -12.07 29.08
C LYS A 336 9.09 -12.18 29.87
N LEU A 337 9.63 -11.04 30.27
CA LEU A 337 10.71 -10.96 31.24
C LEU A 337 10.25 -10.28 32.53
N PRO A 338 10.49 -10.90 33.70
CA PRO A 338 10.19 -10.25 34.97
C PRO A 338 11.09 -9.00 35.16
N PRO A 339 10.69 -8.03 36.00
CA PRO A 339 11.40 -6.76 36.15
C PRO A 339 12.90 -6.89 36.45
N ALA A 340 13.27 -7.86 37.28
CA ALA A 340 14.67 -8.13 37.64
C ALA A 340 15.52 -8.63 36.45
N ALA A 341 14.90 -9.19 35.40
CA ALA A 341 15.57 -9.60 34.18
C ALA A 341 15.55 -8.48 33.13
N ALA A 342 14.43 -7.77 33.00
CA ALA A 342 14.25 -6.65 32.06
C ALA A 342 15.25 -5.51 32.31
N THR A 343 15.46 -5.13 33.57
CA THR A 343 16.45 -4.10 33.99
C THR A 343 17.91 -4.44 33.71
N ARG A 344 18.19 -5.65 33.21
CA ARG A 344 19.54 -6.19 32.98
C ARG A 344 19.75 -6.66 31.53
N VAL A 345 18.94 -6.17 30.60
CA VAL A 345 19.14 -6.37 29.16
C VAL A 345 20.28 -5.47 28.67
N ASN A 346 21.14 -6.00 27.80
CA ASN A 346 22.11 -5.20 27.05
C ASN A 346 21.47 -4.73 25.74
N TRP A 347 20.84 -3.55 25.76
CA TRP A 347 20.15 -2.98 24.61
C TRP A 347 21.08 -2.63 23.44
N ASN A 348 22.36 -2.32 23.71
CA ASN A 348 23.34 -2.17 22.63
C ASN A 348 23.57 -3.48 21.86
N ALA A 349 23.46 -4.63 22.53
CA ALA A 349 23.56 -5.92 21.84
C ALA A 349 22.32 -6.20 21.00
N THR A 350 21.13 -5.78 21.45
CA THR A 350 19.88 -5.84 20.66
C THR A 350 19.99 -5.01 19.39
N LEU A 351 20.44 -3.77 19.49
CA LEU A 351 20.60 -2.87 18.35
C LEU A 351 21.65 -3.38 17.34
N ARG A 352 22.84 -3.76 17.83
CA ARG A 352 23.91 -4.32 16.97
C ARG A 352 23.53 -5.65 16.32
N PHE A 353 22.64 -6.41 16.95
CA PHE A 353 22.16 -7.65 16.36
C PHE A 353 21.33 -7.38 15.09
N ALA A 354 20.43 -6.40 15.14
CA ALA A 354 19.53 -6.11 14.03
C ALA A 354 20.17 -5.29 12.91
N ALA A 355 21.17 -4.45 13.20
CA ALA A 355 21.76 -3.56 12.19
C ALA A 355 22.21 -4.27 10.89
N PRO A 356 22.94 -5.40 10.94
CA PRO A 356 23.32 -6.13 9.72
C PRO A 356 22.15 -6.76 8.95
N TRP A 357 21.00 -6.99 9.59
CA TRP A 357 19.81 -7.49 8.89
C TRP A 357 19.22 -6.42 7.97
N TYR A 358 19.10 -5.19 8.48
CA TYR A 358 18.67 -4.04 7.68
C TYR A 358 19.70 -3.68 6.60
N ASP A 359 21.00 -3.65 6.94
CA ASP A 359 22.04 -3.25 5.97
C ASP A 359 22.08 -4.18 4.75
N ARG A 360 22.00 -5.50 4.97
CA ARG A 360 21.95 -6.49 3.88
C ARG A 360 20.65 -6.42 3.09
N LEU A 361 19.53 -6.13 3.76
CA LEU A 361 18.25 -5.97 3.07
C LEU A 361 18.26 -4.74 2.18
N VAL A 362 18.80 -3.62 2.66
CA VAL A 362 18.97 -2.38 1.90
C VAL A 362 19.93 -2.58 0.73
N GLU A 363 21.03 -3.31 0.94
CA GLU A 363 21.95 -3.70 -0.15
C GLU A 363 21.22 -4.51 -1.22
N ALA A 364 20.46 -5.54 -0.83
CA ALA A 364 19.64 -6.32 -1.76
C ALA A 364 18.64 -5.44 -2.50
N ALA A 365 17.85 -4.63 -1.78
CA ALA A 365 16.84 -3.75 -2.33
C ALA A 365 17.39 -2.70 -3.31
N SER A 366 18.66 -2.30 -3.16
CA SER A 366 19.33 -1.34 -4.06
C SER A 366 19.78 -1.93 -5.40
N MET A 367 19.66 -3.23 -5.61
CA MET A 367 20.03 -3.88 -6.86
C MET A 367 19.05 -3.52 -7.98
N GLU A 368 19.58 -3.00 -9.11
CA GLU A 368 18.78 -2.62 -10.29
C GLU A 368 18.25 -3.84 -11.05
N ASP A 369 19.01 -4.94 -11.07
CA ASP A 369 18.63 -6.18 -11.73
C ASP A 369 17.63 -6.96 -10.86
N TRP A 370 16.44 -7.21 -11.41
CA TRP A 370 15.34 -7.83 -10.69
C TRP A 370 15.68 -9.26 -10.23
N GLU A 371 16.34 -10.07 -11.07
CA GLU A 371 16.67 -11.45 -10.74
C GLU A 371 17.71 -11.50 -9.60
N ALA A 372 18.74 -10.67 -9.67
CA ALA A 372 19.74 -10.53 -8.63
C ALA A 372 19.14 -10.04 -7.31
N ARG A 373 18.27 -9.02 -7.36
CA ARG A 373 17.57 -8.49 -6.19
C ARG A 373 16.71 -9.56 -5.52
N THR A 374 15.87 -10.23 -6.30
CA THR A 374 14.94 -11.27 -5.82
C THR A 374 15.71 -12.39 -5.15
N LYS A 375 16.77 -12.90 -5.79
CA LYS A 375 17.63 -13.94 -5.21
C LYS A 375 18.29 -13.51 -3.89
N ALA A 376 18.71 -12.25 -3.79
CA ALA A 376 19.32 -11.72 -2.57
C ALA A 376 18.28 -11.60 -1.44
N ILE A 377 17.06 -11.16 -1.75
CA ILE A 377 15.94 -11.10 -0.80
C ILE A 377 15.52 -12.50 -0.36
N ASP A 378 15.37 -13.46 -1.28
CA ASP A 378 15.02 -14.85 -0.96
C ASP A 378 16.04 -15.52 -0.02
N LEU A 379 17.33 -15.27 -0.27
CA LEU A 379 18.40 -15.73 0.62
C LEU A 379 18.27 -15.11 2.00
N TRP A 380 18.05 -13.80 2.06
CA TRP A 380 17.85 -13.06 3.30
C TRP A 380 16.62 -13.57 4.07
N SER A 381 15.50 -13.80 3.40
CA SER A 381 14.27 -14.36 3.98
C SER A 381 14.48 -15.78 4.49
N THR A 382 15.19 -16.63 3.74
CA THR A 382 15.51 -18.00 4.15
C THR A 382 16.33 -18.01 5.43
N GLU A 383 17.32 -17.13 5.56
CA GLU A 383 18.09 -16.98 6.80
C GLU A 383 17.21 -16.47 7.97
N LEU A 384 16.28 -15.57 7.70
CA LEU A 384 15.33 -15.06 8.68
C LEU A 384 14.39 -16.18 9.18
N MET A 385 13.88 -17.02 8.27
CA MET A 385 13.06 -18.19 8.61
C MET A 385 13.85 -19.21 9.44
N ALA A 386 15.11 -19.48 9.09
CA ALA A 386 15.97 -20.36 9.88
C ALA A 386 16.19 -19.83 11.31
N MET A 387 16.28 -18.51 11.48
CA MET A 387 16.32 -17.87 12.80
C MET A 387 14.99 -18.05 13.57
N SER A 388 13.84 -17.99 12.90
CA SER A 388 12.53 -18.27 13.49
C SER A 388 12.45 -19.68 14.05
N ASP A 389 12.88 -20.69 13.28
CA ASP A 389 12.91 -22.10 13.70
C ASP A 389 13.83 -22.32 14.91
N GLU A 390 14.98 -21.64 14.95
CA GLU A 390 15.89 -21.67 16.09
C GLU A 390 15.22 -21.12 17.37
N VAL A 391 14.47 -20.02 17.25
CA VAL A 391 13.73 -19.41 18.37
C VAL A 391 12.59 -20.33 18.85
N ALA A 392 11.89 -21.00 17.93
CA ALA A 392 10.81 -21.93 18.26
C ALA A 392 11.31 -23.22 18.94
N THR A 393 12.52 -23.68 18.61
CA THR A 393 13.07 -24.96 19.12
C THR A 393 13.89 -24.82 20.41
N LEU A 394 14.40 -23.62 20.72
CA LEU A 394 15.14 -23.36 21.96
C LEU A 394 14.17 -23.14 23.14
N SER A 395 14.26 -24.00 24.16
CA SER A 395 13.74 -23.62 25.48
C SER A 395 14.48 -22.36 25.93
N THR A 396 13.74 -21.27 26.12
CA THR A 396 14.17 -19.91 26.50
C THR A 396 15.13 -19.86 27.72
N ALA A 397 15.32 -20.97 28.43
CA ALA A 397 16.05 -21.05 29.69
C ALA A 397 17.57 -20.77 29.63
N VAL A 398 18.26 -21.03 28.51
CA VAL A 398 19.75 -20.92 28.48
C VAL A 398 20.24 -19.53 28.05
N SER A 399 19.61 -18.89 27.06
CA SER A 399 19.99 -17.55 26.59
C SER A 399 19.65 -16.43 27.58
N ILE A 400 18.72 -16.69 28.51
CA ILE A 400 18.28 -15.74 29.56
C ILE A 400 19.31 -15.59 30.71
N LEU A 401 20.34 -16.45 30.78
CA LEU A 401 21.30 -16.47 31.90
C LEU A 401 22.34 -15.33 31.87
N SER A 402 22.61 -14.70 30.72
CA SER A 402 23.58 -13.58 30.60
C SER A 402 22.95 -12.32 30.00
N ARG A 403 23.47 -11.14 30.36
CA ARG A 403 22.94 -9.86 29.85
C ARG A 403 23.03 -9.73 28.32
N SER A 404 24.16 -10.16 27.76
CA SER A 404 24.38 -10.16 26.30
C SER A 404 23.49 -11.19 25.62
N GLY A 405 23.35 -12.39 26.20
CA GLY A 405 22.44 -13.43 25.69
C GLY A 405 20.98 -12.95 25.64
N ARG A 406 20.51 -12.24 26.68
CA ARG A 406 19.18 -11.60 26.67
C ARG A 406 19.06 -10.54 25.58
N GLY A 407 20.05 -9.67 25.43
CA GLY A 407 20.05 -8.64 24.39
C GLY A 407 19.97 -9.23 22.98
N HIS A 408 20.73 -10.30 22.72
CA HIS A 408 20.69 -11.03 21.44
C HIS A 408 19.34 -11.74 21.24
N SER A 409 18.77 -12.41 22.25
CA SER A 409 17.45 -13.05 22.12
C SER A 409 16.35 -12.04 21.85
N ILE A 410 16.35 -10.89 22.52
CA ILE A 410 15.41 -9.80 22.23
C ILE A 410 15.65 -9.26 20.82
N GLY A 411 16.91 -9.13 20.39
CA GLY A 411 17.25 -8.75 19.01
C GLY A 411 16.62 -9.70 17.99
N LYS A 412 16.82 -11.01 18.16
CA LYS A 412 16.20 -12.04 17.31
C LYS A 412 14.68 -11.89 17.25
N ILE A 413 14.01 -11.84 18.40
CA ILE A 413 12.55 -11.74 18.49
C ILE A 413 12.06 -10.47 17.80
N MET A 414 12.63 -9.31 18.13
CA MET A 414 12.22 -8.04 17.55
C MET A 414 12.48 -7.98 16.04
N THR A 415 13.59 -8.53 15.56
CA THR A 415 13.87 -8.61 14.12
C THR A 415 12.82 -9.48 13.41
N LEU A 416 12.44 -10.63 13.99
CA LEU A 416 11.38 -11.49 13.42
C LEU A 416 9.99 -10.83 13.45
N LEU A 417 9.70 -10.03 14.47
CA LEU A 417 8.41 -9.33 14.60
C LEU A 417 8.28 -8.12 13.67
N MET A 418 9.38 -7.38 13.45
CA MET A 418 9.35 -6.09 12.76
C MET A 418 9.81 -6.15 11.29
N LEU A 419 10.35 -7.28 10.82
CA LEU A 419 10.69 -7.48 9.41
C LEU A 419 9.87 -8.59 8.70
N PRO A 420 8.59 -8.87 9.02
CA PRO A 420 7.82 -9.84 8.27
C PRO A 420 7.41 -9.29 6.89
N ALA A 421 7.22 -10.19 5.92
CA ALA A 421 6.61 -9.94 4.61
C ALA A 421 7.37 -9.01 3.65
N VAL A 422 8.70 -8.94 3.77
CA VAL A 422 9.57 -8.19 2.86
C VAL A 422 9.40 -8.61 1.40
N GLU A 423 9.28 -9.91 1.11
CA GLU A 423 9.02 -10.41 -0.25
C GLU A 423 7.73 -9.80 -0.84
N SER A 424 6.64 -9.82 -0.07
CA SER A 424 5.35 -9.33 -0.52
C SER A 424 5.35 -7.84 -0.86
N VAL A 425 6.14 -7.02 -0.14
CA VAL A 425 6.23 -5.59 -0.44
C VAL A 425 7.01 -5.33 -1.72
N PHE A 426 8.07 -6.08 -2.00
CA PHE A 426 8.79 -5.97 -3.27
C PHE A 426 7.98 -6.51 -4.45
N THR A 427 7.24 -7.61 -4.28
CA THR A 427 6.28 -8.07 -5.30
C THR A 427 5.25 -6.99 -5.65
N ALA A 428 4.76 -6.25 -4.65
CA ALA A 428 3.81 -5.17 -4.86
C ALA A 428 4.42 -3.97 -5.63
N GLU A 429 5.66 -3.59 -5.31
CA GLU A 429 6.41 -2.55 -6.03
C GLU A 429 6.73 -2.96 -7.48
N ASP A 430 7.12 -4.23 -7.70
CA ASP A 430 7.40 -4.77 -9.02
C ASP A 430 6.16 -4.78 -9.90
N ARG A 431 5.02 -5.24 -9.38
CA ARG A 431 3.74 -5.16 -10.07
C ARG A 431 3.41 -3.72 -10.47
N ARG A 432 3.56 -2.75 -9.56
CA ARG A 432 3.35 -1.32 -9.88
C ARG A 432 4.25 -0.85 -11.01
N ASN A 433 5.54 -1.20 -10.97
CA ASN A 433 6.49 -0.78 -12.00
C ASN A 433 6.23 -1.44 -13.37
N VAL A 434 5.72 -2.66 -13.39
CA VAL A 434 5.21 -3.32 -14.60
C VAL A 434 3.97 -2.58 -15.14
N GLU A 435 3.00 -2.25 -14.28
CA GLU A 435 1.82 -1.47 -14.68
C GLU A 435 2.20 -0.10 -15.29
N ARG A 436 3.20 0.59 -14.71
CA ARG A 436 3.73 1.86 -15.26
C ARG A 436 4.37 1.72 -16.64
N LYS A 437 4.81 0.52 -17.02
CA LYS A 437 5.27 0.22 -18.39
C LYS A 437 4.11 -0.17 -19.31
N LEU A 438 3.11 -0.89 -18.80
CA LEU A 438 1.95 -1.31 -19.56
C LEU A 438 1.01 -0.14 -19.91
N MET A 439 0.84 0.84 -19.02
CA MET A 439 -0.07 1.98 -19.19
C MET A 439 0.27 2.88 -20.41
N PRO A 440 1.53 3.31 -20.64
CA PRO A 440 1.91 4.02 -21.87
C PRO A 440 1.63 3.20 -23.14
N ILE A 441 1.83 1.88 -23.12
CA ILE A 441 1.53 1.02 -24.28
C ILE A 441 0.02 0.99 -24.54
N ALA A 442 -0.80 0.88 -23.49
CA ALA A 442 -2.25 0.93 -23.60
C ALA A 442 -2.74 2.28 -24.16
N ALA A 443 -2.14 3.38 -23.73
CA ALA A 443 -2.43 4.72 -24.26
C ALA A 443 -2.01 4.86 -25.73
N ALA A 444 -0.84 4.35 -26.12
CA ALA A 444 -0.39 4.32 -27.51
C ALA A 444 -1.31 3.47 -28.40
N LEU A 445 -1.78 2.32 -27.91
CA LEU A 445 -2.77 1.48 -28.60
C LEU A 445 -4.11 2.21 -28.77
N ALA A 446 -4.56 2.96 -27.77
CA ALA A 446 -5.78 3.75 -27.85
C ALA A 446 -5.65 4.91 -28.86
N LEU A 447 -4.52 5.62 -28.85
CA LEU A 447 -4.21 6.67 -29.84
C LEU A 447 -4.14 6.09 -31.25
N TYR A 448 -3.47 4.94 -31.44
CA TYR A 448 -3.43 4.25 -32.73
C TYR A 448 -4.84 3.90 -33.22
N ARG A 449 -5.70 3.38 -32.33
CA ARG A 449 -7.11 3.09 -32.64
C ARG A 449 -7.87 4.35 -33.08
N VAL A 450 -7.70 5.47 -32.39
CA VAL A 450 -8.34 6.74 -32.75
C VAL A 450 -7.88 7.22 -34.13
N GLU A 451 -6.60 7.08 -34.46
CA GLU A 451 -6.05 7.52 -35.75
C GLU A 451 -6.40 6.59 -36.93
N HIS A 452 -6.53 5.27 -36.68
CA HIS A 452 -6.62 4.25 -37.74
C HIS A 452 -7.96 3.49 -37.76
N GLY A 453 -8.82 3.67 -36.76
CA GLY A 453 -10.10 2.98 -36.61
C GLY A 453 -10.01 1.55 -36.03
N GLY A 454 -8.84 1.09 -35.59
CA GLY A 454 -8.64 -0.24 -35.02
C GLY A 454 -7.25 -0.42 -34.42
N TYR A 455 -7.05 -1.49 -33.64
CA TYR A 455 -5.76 -1.82 -33.04
C TYR A 455 -4.78 -2.45 -34.05
N PRO A 456 -3.46 -2.26 -33.89
CA PRO A 456 -2.45 -2.82 -34.80
C PRO A 456 -2.35 -4.35 -34.67
N GLU A 457 -1.76 -5.03 -35.67
CA GLU A 457 -1.50 -6.48 -35.60
C GLU A 457 -0.35 -6.84 -34.65
N SER A 458 0.58 -5.90 -34.39
CA SER A 458 1.76 -6.07 -33.54
C SER A 458 2.10 -4.76 -32.84
N LEU A 459 2.75 -4.84 -31.67
CA LEU A 459 3.30 -3.68 -30.96
C LEU A 459 4.38 -2.94 -31.76
N ASP A 460 5.05 -3.59 -32.71
CA ASP A 460 6.09 -2.95 -33.55
C ASP A 460 5.54 -1.74 -34.30
N ALA A 461 4.25 -1.75 -34.65
CA ALA A 461 3.57 -0.66 -35.34
C ALA A 461 3.51 0.64 -34.52
N LEU A 462 3.72 0.56 -33.20
CA LEU A 462 3.77 1.72 -32.31
C LEU A 462 5.13 2.44 -32.35
N THR A 463 6.17 1.80 -32.91
CA THR A 463 7.55 2.30 -32.90
C THR A 463 8.05 2.67 -34.30
N PRO A 464 8.96 3.66 -34.44
CA PRO A 464 9.39 4.63 -33.43
C PRO A 464 8.40 5.82 -33.29
N GLY A 465 7.18 5.70 -33.82
CA GLY A 465 6.23 6.80 -34.00
C GLY A 465 5.56 7.25 -32.71
N LEU A 466 4.72 6.38 -32.12
CA LEU A 466 3.98 6.68 -30.88
C LEU A 466 4.82 6.38 -29.63
N LEU A 467 5.68 5.38 -29.72
CA LEU A 467 6.65 5.02 -28.69
C LEU A 467 8.07 5.14 -29.26
N PRO A 468 9.05 5.67 -28.49
CA PRO A 468 10.41 5.87 -28.98
C PRO A 468 11.12 4.54 -29.30
N GLU A 469 10.85 3.51 -28.50
CA GLU A 469 11.38 2.15 -28.64
C GLU A 469 10.35 1.14 -28.11
N THR A 470 10.54 -0.14 -28.43
CA THR A 470 9.66 -1.22 -27.96
C THR A 470 9.90 -1.43 -26.46
N PRO A 471 8.90 -1.19 -25.58
CA PRO A 471 9.10 -1.37 -24.15
C PRO A 471 9.33 -2.85 -23.81
N THR A 472 10.31 -3.10 -22.95
CA THR A 472 10.58 -4.44 -22.42
C THR A 472 10.09 -4.57 -20.99
N ASP A 473 9.72 -5.80 -20.65
CA ASP A 473 9.30 -6.23 -19.33
C ASP A 473 10.44 -6.09 -18.30
N LEU A 474 10.05 -5.93 -17.04
CA LEU A 474 10.94 -5.80 -15.88
C LEU A 474 11.62 -7.13 -15.52
N PHE A 475 10.87 -8.24 -15.58
CA PHE A 475 11.33 -9.53 -15.03
C PHE A 475 12.38 -10.24 -15.89
N HIS A 476 12.07 -10.42 -17.18
CA HIS A 476 12.89 -11.23 -18.09
C HIS A 476 13.49 -10.43 -19.26
N HIS A 477 13.37 -9.09 -19.22
CA HIS A 477 13.75 -8.18 -20.31
C HIS A 477 13.20 -8.57 -21.69
N ALA A 478 12.09 -9.32 -21.71
CA ALA A 478 11.40 -9.74 -22.91
C ALA A 478 10.39 -8.67 -23.36
N PRO A 479 9.99 -8.64 -24.64
CA PRO A 479 8.85 -7.81 -25.07
C PRO A 479 7.57 -8.21 -24.35
N PHE A 480 6.69 -7.24 -24.08
CA PHE A 480 5.34 -7.53 -23.57
C PHE A 480 4.53 -8.37 -24.57
N ALA A 481 3.71 -9.27 -24.04
CA ALA A 481 2.81 -10.07 -24.85
C ALA A 481 1.59 -9.24 -25.28
N TYR A 482 1.25 -9.32 -26.57
CA TYR A 482 0.12 -8.60 -27.16
C TYR A 482 -0.67 -9.51 -28.08
N ARG A 483 -1.98 -9.55 -27.90
CA ARG A 483 -2.90 -10.35 -28.73
C ARG A 483 -4.15 -9.55 -29.03
N ARG A 484 -4.49 -9.42 -30.31
CA ARG A 484 -5.81 -8.91 -30.72
C ARG A 484 -6.91 -9.87 -30.30
N THR A 485 -8.05 -9.32 -29.90
CA THR A 485 -9.25 -10.07 -29.56
C THR A 485 -10.38 -9.67 -30.50
N GLY A 486 -11.52 -10.37 -30.46
CA GLY A 486 -12.67 -10.02 -31.30
C GLY A 486 -13.27 -8.65 -30.96
N ARG A 487 -13.03 -8.16 -29.73
CA ARG A 487 -13.58 -6.90 -29.20
C ARG A 487 -12.54 -5.88 -28.77
N GLY A 488 -11.25 -6.21 -28.80
CA GLY A 488 -10.18 -5.32 -28.38
C GLY A 488 -8.81 -5.99 -28.45
N TYR A 489 -8.15 -6.07 -27.29
CA TYR A 489 -6.85 -6.74 -27.17
C TYR A 489 -6.61 -7.25 -25.75
N LEU A 490 -5.59 -8.10 -25.60
CA LEU A 490 -4.97 -8.48 -24.35
C LEU A 490 -3.49 -8.10 -24.42
N LEU A 491 -3.03 -7.33 -23.43
CA LEU A 491 -1.65 -6.83 -23.29
C LEU A 491 -1.15 -7.22 -21.90
N TYR A 492 0.00 -7.88 -21.78
CA TYR A 492 0.46 -8.38 -20.48
C TYR A 492 1.97 -8.59 -20.38
N SER A 493 2.44 -8.55 -19.14
CA SER A 493 3.73 -9.09 -18.70
C SER A 493 3.58 -10.58 -18.40
N LEU A 494 4.63 -11.36 -18.64
CA LEU A 494 4.70 -12.80 -18.31
C LEU A 494 4.97 -13.08 -16.83
N GLY A 495 4.96 -12.04 -15.99
CA GLY A 495 5.17 -12.16 -14.57
C GLY A 495 6.56 -12.68 -14.16
N PRO A 496 6.78 -12.83 -12.84
CA PRO A 496 7.98 -13.44 -12.29
C PRO A 496 8.28 -14.85 -12.83
N ASN A 497 7.27 -15.69 -13.10
CA ASN A 497 7.49 -17.08 -13.53
C ASN A 497 8.05 -17.18 -14.97
N GLY A 498 7.83 -16.15 -15.81
CA GLY A 498 8.30 -16.07 -17.20
C GLY A 498 7.59 -17.01 -18.17
N TRP A 499 6.47 -17.58 -17.78
CA TRP A 499 5.63 -18.48 -18.56
C TRP A 499 4.46 -17.69 -19.15
N ASP A 500 3.97 -18.13 -20.31
CA ASP A 500 2.82 -17.49 -20.94
C ASP A 500 1.53 -18.12 -20.41
N ASP A 501 0.99 -17.54 -19.34
CA ASP A 501 -0.26 -17.95 -18.68
C ASP A 501 -1.50 -17.34 -19.34
N GLY A 502 -1.33 -16.75 -20.53
CA GLY A 502 -2.40 -16.20 -21.34
C GLY A 502 -3.07 -14.97 -20.74
N GLY A 503 -2.35 -14.18 -19.96
CA GLY A 503 -2.81 -13.01 -19.23
C GLY A 503 -3.56 -13.37 -17.94
N SER A 504 -3.22 -14.50 -17.30
CA SER A 504 -3.92 -14.99 -16.10
C SER A 504 -3.06 -14.85 -14.84
N HIS A 505 -3.69 -14.66 -13.69
CA HIS A 505 -3.02 -14.50 -12.40
C HIS A 505 -3.83 -15.18 -11.30
N GLU A 506 -3.24 -16.19 -10.65
CA GLU A 506 -3.89 -17.02 -9.63
C GLU A 506 -4.23 -16.21 -8.37
N LEU A 507 -3.25 -15.55 -7.75
CA LEU A 507 -3.47 -14.83 -6.48
C LEU A 507 -4.42 -13.61 -6.60
N ASN A 508 -4.61 -13.08 -7.81
CA ASN A 508 -5.48 -11.93 -8.04
C ASN A 508 -6.82 -12.33 -8.68
N ASP A 509 -7.12 -13.64 -8.76
CA ASP A 509 -8.33 -14.16 -9.39
C ASP A 509 -8.55 -13.59 -10.81
N VAL A 510 -7.48 -13.52 -11.62
CA VAL A 510 -7.54 -13.00 -13.00
C VAL A 510 -7.46 -14.15 -14.00
N PHE A 511 -8.43 -14.25 -14.90
CA PHE A 511 -8.42 -15.18 -16.02
C PHE A 511 -8.44 -14.42 -17.34
N ARG A 512 -7.39 -14.60 -18.16
CA ARG A 512 -7.25 -13.96 -19.48
C ARG A 512 -7.47 -12.43 -19.47
N GLY A 513 -7.00 -11.80 -18.39
CA GLY A 513 -7.03 -10.36 -18.17
C GLY A 513 -8.32 -9.81 -17.55
N TYR A 514 -9.30 -10.65 -17.19
CA TYR A 514 -10.48 -10.24 -16.42
C TYR A 514 -10.40 -10.78 -14.98
N ALA A 515 -10.73 -9.95 -14.00
CA ALA A 515 -10.98 -10.43 -12.64
C ALA A 515 -12.26 -11.28 -12.65
N VAL A 516 -12.19 -12.51 -12.14
CA VAL A 516 -13.27 -13.50 -12.27
C VAL A 516 -13.92 -13.91 -10.96
N ARG A 517 -13.42 -13.43 -9.82
CA ARG A 517 -14.16 -13.54 -8.56
C ARG A 517 -15.27 -12.50 -8.54
N THR A 518 -16.50 -12.96 -8.76
CA THR A 518 -17.71 -12.13 -8.86
C THR A 518 -18.67 -12.38 -7.71
N ASP A 519 -19.50 -11.39 -7.39
CA ASP A 519 -20.49 -11.47 -6.31
C ASP A 519 -21.83 -12.06 -6.79
N THR A 520 -22.08 -12.08 -8.10
CA THR A 520 -23.35 -12.54 -8.68
C THR A 520 -23.17 -13.33 -9.97
N ASP A 521 -24.14 -14.21 -10.27
CA ASP A 521 -24.19 -14.95 -11.54
C ASP A 521 -24.26 -14.02 -12.76
N GLN A 522 -24.87 -12.84 -12.62
CA GLN A 522 -24.97 -11.86 -13.71
C GLN A 522 -23.61 -11.26 -14.06
N GLU A 523 -22.75 -11.04 -13.07
CA GLU A 523 -21.38 -10.56 -13.26
C GLU A 523 -20.51 -11.64 -13.93
N ASP A 524 -20.58 -12.89 -13.47
CA ASP A 524 -19.90 -14.02 -14.12
C ASP A 524 -20.33 -14.17 -15.58
N GLN A 525 -21.64 -14.12 -15.86
CA GLN A 525 -22.17 -14.15 -17.22
C GLN A 525 -21.68 -12.96 -18.07
N THR A 526 -21.55 -11.78 -17.47
CA THR A 526 -21.01 -10.59 -18.14
C THR A 526 -19.56 -10.81 -18.57
N ILE A 527 -18.72 -11.38 -17.70
CA ILE A 527 -17.33 -11.70 -18.02
C ILE A 527 -17.25 -12.81 -19.08
N ARG A 528 -18.00 -13.90 -18.93
CA ARG A 528 -18.05 -14.99 -19.92
C ARG A 528 -18.45 -14.47 -21.29
N ALA A 529 -19.43 -13.55 -21.32
CA ALA A 529 -19.87 -12.93 -22.54
C ALA A 529 -18.76 -12.13 -23.22
N LEU A 530 -17.72 -11.67 -22.51
CA LEU A 530 -16.57 -10.90 -23.04
C LEU A 530 -15.38 -11.76 -23.52
N LEU A 531 -15.32 -13.04 -23.15
CA LEU A 531 -14.28 -13.97 -23.60
C LEU A 531 -14.53 -14.39 -25.06
N ASP A 532 -13.55 -14.24 -25.96
CA ASP A 532 -13.73 -14.52 -27.41
C ASP A 532 -13.81 -16.01 -27.75
N THR A 533 -13.23 -16.84 -26.88
CA THR A 533 -13.49 -18.27 -26.84
C THR A 533 -14.35 -18.48 -25.61
N PRO A 534 -15.53 -19.14 -25.72
CA PRO A 534 -16.08 -19.79 -24.54
C PRO A 534 -14.94 -20.59 -23.92
N PRO A 535 -14.72 -20.56 -22.60
CA PRO A 535 -13.67 -21.37 -21.99
C PRO A 535 -13.78 -22.75 -22.61
N GLU A 536 -12.68 -23.27 -23.18
CA GLU A 536 -12.70 -24.60 -23.78
C GLU A 536 -13.17 -25.54 -22.67
N VAL A 537 -14.45 -25.88 -22.71
CA VAL A 537 -15.01 -26.95 -21.92
C VAL A 537 -14.37 -28.17 -22.54
N SER A 538 -13.15 -28.47 -22.11
CA SER A 538 -12.53 -29.76 -22.35
C SER A 538 -13.61 -30.80 -22.06
N ALA A 539 -13.86 -31.70 -23.01
CA ALA A 539 -15.01 -32.58 -22.98
C ALA A 539 -15.12 -33.26 -21.60
N GLY A 540 -16.06 -32.81 -20.75
CA GLY A 540 -16.23 -33.30 -19.39
C GLY A 540 -16.24 -32.27 -18.25
N VAL A 541 -16.01 -30.97 -18.49
CA VAL A 541 -16.15 -29.94 -17.46
C VAL A 541 -17.58 -29.36 -17.46
N ASP A 542 -18.18 -29.18 -16.29
CA ASP A 542 -19.53 -28.64 -16.14
C ASP A 542 -19.56 -27.15 -16.54
N PRO A 543 -20.51 -26.66 -17.37
CA PRO A 543 -20.70 -25.23 -17.60
C PRO A 543 -20.95 -24.41 -16.31
N GLU A 544 -21.27 -25.06 -15.18
CA GLU A 544 -21.32 -24.46 -13.84
C GLU A 544 -19.94 -24.27 -13.17
N VAL A 545 -18.83 -24.68 -13.80
CA VAL A 545 -17.50 -24.45 -13.22
C VAL A 545 -17.18 -22.96 -13.22
N SER A 546 -16.96 -22.42 -12.02
CA SER A 546 -16.56 -21.05 -11.78
C SER A 546 -15.22 -20.73 -12.50
N LEU A 547 -15.12 -19.52 -13.04
CA LEU A 547 -14.00 -19.12 -13.91
C LEU A 547 -12.65 -19.09 -13.17
N ASP A 548 -12.64 -18.92 -11.85
CA ASP A 548 -11.45 -18.99 -11.00
C ASP A 548 -10.76 -20.37 -11.09
N TYR A 549 -11.52 -21.46 -11.22
CA TYR A 549 -10.96 -22.81 -11.42
C TYR A 549 -10.30 -23.01 -12.79
N LEU A 550 -10.46 -22.07 -13.72
CA LEU A 550 -9.83 -22.12 -15.04
C LEU A 550 -8.48 -21.39 -15.07
N ILE A 551 -8.12 -20.70 -13.98
CA ILE A 551 -6.83 -20.03 -13.86
C ILE A 551 -5.72 -21.09 -13.76
N PRO A 552 -4.67 -21.04 -14.60
CA PRO A 552 -3.55 -21.97 -14.49
C PRO A 552 -2.89 -21.87 -13.11
N THR A 553 -2.57 -23.02 -12.51
CA THR A 553 -1.84 -23.05 -11.22
C THR A 553 -0.44 -22.43 -11.39
N GLY A 554 -0.09 -21.50 -10.52
CA GLY A 554 1.16 -20.75 -10.55
C GLY A 554 1.15 -19.54 -11.49
N ALA A 555 0.00 -19.19 -12.08
CA ALA A 555 -0.09 -18.06 -13.01
C ALA A 555 0.13 -16.73 -12.30
N ASP A 556 0.96 -15.87 -12.87
CA ASP A 556 1.36 -14.57 -12.29
C ASP A 556 1.47 -13.42 -13.32
N ASP A 557 0.83 -13.56 -14.49
CA ASP A 557 0.81 -12.51 -15.51
C ASP A 557 0.17 -11.21 -14.98
N HIS A 558 0.70 -10.06 -15.42
CA HIS A 558 0.07 -8.75 -15.18
C HIS A 558 -0.55 -8.23 -16.48
N ALA A 559 -1.87 -8.19 -16.54
CA ALA A 559 -2.61 -8.00 -17.78
C ALA A 559 -3.52 -6.76 -17.79
N ILE A 560 -3.62 -6.16 -18.97
CA ILE A 560 -4.65 -5.20 -19.36
C ILE A 560 -5.49 -5.84 -20.45
N ARG A 561 -6.81 -5.84 -20.24
CA ARG A 561 -7.78 -6.41 -21.16
C ARG A 561 -8.73 -5.35 -21.68
N MET A 562 -8.88 -5.31 -23.01
CA MET A 562 -9.84 -4.48 -23.72
C MET A 562 -10.90 -5.34 -24.43
N PRO A 563 -12.18 -4.97 -24.36
CA PRO A 563 -12.73 -3.86 -23.54
C PRO A 563 -12.67 -4.18 -22.04
N PRO A 564 -12.64 -3.19 -21.14
CA PRO A 564 -12.82 -3.43 -19.72
C PRO A 564 -14.25 -3.93 -19.42
N VAL A 565 -14.41 -4.62 -18.29
CA VAL A 565 -15.73 -5.12 -17.85
C VAL A 565 -16.54 -3.96 -17.27
N VAL A 566 -17.81 -3.86 -17.65
CA VAL A 566 -18.79 -2.98 -17.02
C VAL A 566 -19.95 -3.86 -16.59
N PHE A 567 -20.23 -3.89 -15.29
CA PHE A 567 -21.32 -4.67 -14.71
C PHE A 567 -22.64 -3.87 -14.75
N PRO A 568 -23.79 -4.54 -14.89
CA PRO A 568 -25.08 -3.88 -14.73
C PRO A 568 -25.20 -3.27 -13.33
N LEU A 569 -25.57 -1.99 -13.27
CA LEU A 569 -25.83 -1.29 -12.01
C LEU A 569 -27.16 -1.80 -11.40
N PRO A 570 -27.26 -1.94 -10.06
CA PRO A 570 -28.50 -2.24 -9.38
C PRO A 570 -29.60 -1.23 -9.75
N GLN A 571 -30.64 -1.71 -10.44
CA GLN A 571 -31.83 -0.92 -10.80
C GLN A 571 -32.92 -1.06 -9.74
N PRO A 572 -33.86 -0.10 -9.58
CA PRO A 572 -35.01 -0.22 -8.69
C PRO A 572 -35.80 -1.53 -8.90
N ALA A 573 -36.40 -2.07 -7.85
CA ALA A 573 -37.21 -3.29 -8.00
C ALA A 573 -38.43 -3.02 -8.92
N GLY A 574 -38.50 -3.70 -10.07
CA GLY A 574 -39.61 -3.61 -11.03
C GLY A 574 -39.32 -2.84 -12.33
N SER A 575 -38.10 -2.33 -12.52
CA SER A 575 -37.63 -1.67 -13.77
C SER A 575 -37.24 -2.64 -14.88
#